data_AF-A0A662B3Z4-F1
#
_entry.id   AF-A0A662B3Z4-F1
#
_cell.length_a   1.000
_cell.length_b   1.000
_cell.length_c   1.000
_cell.angle_alpha   90.00
_cell.angle_beta   90.00
_cell.angle_gamma   90.00
#
_symmetry.space_group_name_H-M   'P 1'
#
loop_
_entity.id
_entity.type
_entity.pdbx_description
1 polymer ?
#
loop_
_entity_poly.entity_id
_entity_poly.type
_entity_poly.pdbx_seq_one_letter_code
_entity_poly.pdbx_strand_id
1 'polypeptide(L)' 'IPAWIYLAVGVGQNIPEALTLLALGEKVAPYTTYEHGKMFIRYSWDMIVDLKEFEKISTMGEL' A
#
# COMPACT_ATOMS: atom_id res chain seq x y z
N ILE A 1 -5.35 1.54 3.28
CA ILE A 1 -4.63 1.98 2.07
C ILE A 1 -5.53 1.86 0.83
N PRO A 2 -5.57 2.85 -0.07
CA PRO A 2 -6.37 2.83 -1.29
C PRO A 2 -6.17 1.58 -2.15
N ALA A 3 -7.25 1.09 -2.79
CA ALA A 3 -7.24 -0.12 -3.63
C ALA A 3 -6.27 -0.06 -4.81
N TRP A 4 -6.17 1.12 -5.42
CA TRP A 4 -5.37 1.33 -6.60
C TRP A 4 -3.89 1.05 -6.37
N ILE A 5 -3.38 1.12 -5.12
CA ILE A 5 -1.96 0.88 -4.82
C ILE A 5 -1.58 -0.57 -5.13
N TYR A 6 -2.39 -1.54 -4.71
CA TYR A 6 -2.13 -2.95 -4.98
C TYR A 6 -2.32 -3.29 -6.46
N LEU A 7 -3.33 -2.71 -7.11
CA LEU A 7 -3.52 -2.90 -8.54
C LEU A 7 -2.36 -2.31 -9.35
N ALA A 8 -1.90 -1.11 -9.02
CA ALA A 8 -0.77 -0.45 -9.68
C ALA A 8 0.50 -1.33 -9.61
N VAL A 9 0.84 -1.82 -8.41
CA VAL A 9 1.94 -2.79 -8.23
C VAL A 9 1.69 -4.05 -9.06
N GLY A 10 0.47 -4.59 -9.02
CA GLY A 10 0.07 -5.78 -9.77
C GLY A 10 0.18 -5.64 -11.28
N VAL A 11 0.06 -4.44 -11.85
CA VAL A 11 0.25 -4.16 -13.29
C VAL A 11 1.66 -3.67 -13.64
N GLY A 12 2.62 -3.84 -12.72
CA GLY A 12 4.04 -3.50 -12.94
C GLY A 12 4.42 -2.06 -12.63
N GLN A 13 3.53 -1.28 -12.00
CA GLN A 13 3.78 0.11 -11.60
C GLN A 13 3.81 0.24 -10.07
N ASN A 14 4.96 -0.07 -9.47
CA ASN A 14 5.15 0.04 -8.02
C ASN A 14 5.32 1.52 -7.60
N ILE A 15 4.21 2.23 -7.51
CA ILE A 15 4.18 3.66 -7.16
C ILE A 15 4.71 3.93 -5.74
N PRO A 16 4.39 3.13 -4.69
CA PRO A 16 4.96 3.33 -3.37
C PRO A 16 6.50 3.26 -3.37
N GLU A 17 7.08 2.26 -4.02
CA GLU A 17 8.54 2.12 -4.14
C GLU A 17 9.15 3.30 -4.90
N ALA A 18 8.59 3.66 -6.05
CA ALA A 18 9.04 4.82 -6.82
C ALA A 18 9.01 6.10 -5.97
N LEU A 19 7.94 6.33 -5.20
CA LEU A 19 7.82 7.48 -4.32
C LEU A 19 8.86 7.44 -3.18
N THR A 20 9.09 6.27 -2.58
CA THR A 20 10.13 6.11 -1.55
C THR A 20 11.52 6.40 -2.11
N LEU A 21 11.85 5.88 -3.28
CA LEU A 21 13.12 6.15 -3.95
C LEU A 21 13.29 7.65 -4.26
N LEU A 22 12.25 8.31 -4.78
CA LEU A 22 12.26 9.76 -4.99
C LEU A 22 12.48 10.53 -3.68
N ALA A 23 11.84 10.11 -2.58
CA ALA A 23 12.01 10.72 -1.27
C ALA A 23 13.44 10.53 -0.70
N LEU A 24 14.12 9.45 -1.08
CA LEU A 24 15.53 9.20 -0.76
C LEU A 24 16.51 9.94 -1.69
N GLY A 25 16.01 10.69 -2.68
CA GLY A 25 16.82 11.42 -3.65
C GLY A 25 17.33 10.57 -4.82
N GLU A 26 16.83 9.35 -4.96
CA GLU A 26 17.19 8.46 -6.06
C GLU A 26 16.50 8.88 -7.37
N LYS A 27 17.15 8.57 -8.50
CA LYS A 27 16.55 8.76 -9.82
C LYS A 27 15.61 7.61 -10.13
N VAL A 28 14.35 7.93 -10.44
CA VAL A 28 13.34 6.95 -10.85
C VAL A 28 12.90 7.25 -12.29
N ALA A 29 12.97 6.24 -13.15
CA ALA A 29 12.47 6.35 -14.51
C ALA A 29 10.92 6.35 -14.51
N PRO A 30 10.25 7.15 -15.36
CA PRO A 30 8.80 7.12 -15.46
C PRO A 30 8.28 5.76 -15.93
N TYR A 31 7.21 5.27 -15.30
CA TYR A 31 6.47 4.13 -15.81
C TYR A 31 5.70 4.53 -17.06
N THR A 32 6.03 3.93 -18.20
CA THR A 32 5.40 4.23 -19.51
C THR A 32 4.53 3.10 -20.03
N THR A 33 4.57 1.94 -19.38
CA THR A 33 3.82 0.74 -19.76
C THR A 33 3.20 0.09 -18.53
N TYR A 34 2.22 -0.78 -18.75
CA TYR A 34 1.60 -1.60 -17.71
C TYR A 34 1.13 -2.93 -18.30
N GLU A 35 0.99 -3.93 -17.45
CA GLU A 35 0.47 -5.24 -17.82
C GLU A 35 -1.07 -5.24 -17.84
N HIS A 36 -1.66 -5.58 -18.99
CA HIS A 36 -3.10 -5.71 -19.15
C HIS A 36 -3.58 -7.14 -18.80
N GLY A 37 -4.90 -7.34 -18.76
CA GLY A 37 -5.49 -8.67 -18.52
C GLY A 37 -5.44 -9.12 -17.05
N LYS A 38 -5.29 -8.18 -16.11
CA LYS A 38 -5.30 -8.47 -14.67
C LYS A 38 -6.62 -8.08 -14.02
N MET A 39 -7.05 -8.90 -13.07
CA MET A 39 -8.24 -8.65 -12.24
C MET A 39 -7.81 -8.43 -10.80
N PHE A 40 -8.28 -7.35 -10.18
CA PHE A 40 -8.08 -7.08 -8.75
C PHE A 40 -9.36 -7.41 -7.97
N ILE A 41 -9.23 -8.31 -6.99
CA ILE A 41 -10.31 -8.67 -6.07
C ILE A 41 -9.94 -8.15 -4.68
N ARG A 42 -10.82 -7.35 -4.10
CA ARG A 42 -10.75 -6.94 -2.69
C ARG A 42 -11.82 -7.69 -1.91
N TYR A 43 -11.42 -8.24 -0.77
CA TYR A 43 -12.31 -8.90 0.17
C TYR A 43 -12.05 -8.37 1.59
N SER A 44 -13.03 -8.59 2.47
CA SER A 44 -12.93 -8.25 3.89
C SER A 44 -12.44 -9.45 4.69
N TRP A 45 -11.64 -9.19 5.72
CA TRP A 45 -11.18 -10.20 6.66
C TRP A 45 -11.65 -9.82 8.07
N ASP A 46 -12.36 -10.72 8.73
CA ASP A 46 -12.74 -10.57 10.13
C ASP A 46 -11.57 -10.99 11.03
N MET A 47 -11.15 -10.10 11.93
CA MET A 47 -10.07 -10.32 12.88
C MET A 47 -10.57 -10.12 14.31
N ILE A 48 -10.27 -11.06 15.21
CA ILE A 48 -10.45 -10.88 16.65
C ILE A 48 -9.12 -10.36 17.21
N VAL A 49 -9.16 -9.21 17.87
CA VAL A 49 -7.97 -8.53 18.45
C VAL A 49 -8.22 -8.14 19.90
N ASP A 50 -7.16 -7.94 20.68
CA ASP A 50 -7.27 -7.45 22.07
C ASP A 50 -7.64 -5.96 22.08
N LEU A 51 -8.61 -5.58 22.91
CA LEU A 51 -9.04 -4.21 23.09
C LEU A 51 -7.90 -3.31 23.63
N LYS A 52 -7.02 -3.85 24.47
CA LYS A 52 -5.91 -3.09 25.08
C LYS A 52 -4.94 -2.53 24.05
N GLU A 53 -4.67 -3.28 23.00
CA GLU A 53 -3.81 -2.83 21.89
C GLU A 53 -4.46 -1.66 21.14
N PHE A 54 -5.79 -1.70 20.95
CA PHE A 54 -6.54 -0.62 20.33
C PHE A 54 -6.59 0.65 21.20
N GLU A 55 -6.74 0.49 22.52
CA GLU A 55 -6.74 1.59 23.48
C GLU A 55 -5.40 2.33 23.51
N LYS A 56 -4.27 1.60 23.43
CA LYS A 56 -2.93 2.18 23.40
C LYS A 56 -2.74 3.09 22.18
N ILE A 57 -3.10 2.61 20.99
CA ILE A 57 -3.03 3.41 19.76
C ILE A 57 -3.95 4.63 19.83
N SER A 58 -5.18 4.44 20.31
CA SER A 58 -6.19 5.51 20.32
C SER A 58 -5.87 6.63 21.33
N THR A 59 -5.23 6.29 22.45
CA THR A 59 -4.95 7.24 23.54
C THR A 59 -3.57 7.85 23.45
N MET A 60 -2.57 7.04 23.12
CA MET A 60 -1.15 7.45 23.12
C MET A 60 -0.65 7.81 21.72
N GLY A 61 -1.36 7.41 20.66
CA GLY A 61 -0.95 7.63 19.28
C GLY A 61 0.22 6.74 18.81
N GLU A 62 0.58 5.73 19.59
CA GLU A 62 1.70 4.83 19.34
C GLU A 62 1.33 3.36 19.64
N LEU A 63 2.13 2.45 19.08
CA LEU A 63 1.96 1.00 19.19
C LEU A 63 2.74 0.41 20.36
#